data_AF-A0A379TT40-F1
#
_entry.id   AF-A0A379TT40-F1
#
_cell.length_a   1.000
_cell.length_b   1.000
_cell.length_c   1.000
_cell.angle_alpha   90.00
_cell.angle_beta   90.00
_cell.angle_gamma   90.00
#
_symmetry.space_group_name_H-M   'P 1'
#
loop_
_entity.id
_entity.type
_entity.pdbx_description
1 polymer ?
#
loop_
_entity_poly.entity_id
_entity_poly.type
_entity_poly.pdbx_seq_one_letter_code
_entity_poly.pdbx_strand_id
1 'polypeptide(L)' 'MSQVLITGATGLVGGHLLRMLINTPQVSAIAARRVVR' A
#
# COMPACT_ATOMS: atom_id res chain seq x y z
N MET A 1 2.73 -15.76 4.10
CA MET A 1 2.42 -14.47 4.75
C MET A 1 3.34 -13.39 4.19
N SER A 2 2.79 -12.29 3.68
CA SER A 2 3.57 -11.13 3.21
C SER A 2 3.17 -9.84 3.96
N GLN A 3 4.17 -9.01 4.28
CA GLN A 3 4.00 -7.65 4.81
C GLN A 3 4.53 -6.66 3.78
N VAL A 4 3.78 -5.59 3.52
CA VAL A 4 4.09 -4.64 2.45
C VAL A 4 4.26 -3.24 3.00
N LEU A 5 5.38 -2.59 2.66
CA LEU A 5 5.61 -1.16 2.87
C LEU A 5 5.48 -0.41 1.55
N ILE A 6 4.66 0.64 1.53
CA ILE A 6 4.48 1.52 0.37
C ILE A 6 4.86 2.95 0.78
N THR A 7 5.82 3.53 0.06
CA THR A 7 6.15 4.95 0.15
C THR A 7 5.46 5.72 -0.98
N GLY A 8 4.99 6.94 -0.71
CA GLY A 8 4.31 7.77 -1.70
C GLY A 8 2.88 7.31 -2.04
N ALA A 9 2.24 6.53 -1.15
CA ALA A 9 0.92 5.94 -1.38
C ALA A 9 -0.26 6.94 -1.42
N THR A 10 0.00 8.24 -1.35
CA THR A 10 -1.03 9.30 -1.31
C THR A 10 -1.45 9.82 -2.69
N GLY A 11 -0.82 9.36 -3.78
CA GLY A 11 -1.24 9.66 -5.15
C GLY A 11 -2.31 8.70 -5.68
N LEU A 12 -2.87 8.97 -6.86
CA LEU A 12 -3.89 8.14 -7.51
C LEU A 12 -3.45 6.67 -7.65
N VAL A 13 -2.19 6.47 -8.06
CA VAL A 13 -1.59 5.13 -8.20
C VAL A 13 -1.44 4.45 -6.84
N GLY A 14 -1.03 5.20 -5.81
CA GLY A 14 -0.91 4.70 -4.44
C GLY A 14 -2.24 4.20 -3.87
N GLY A 15 -3.30 4.99 -4.02
CA GLY A 15 -4.66 4.60 -3.61
C GLY A 15 -5.17 3.38 -4.38
N HIS A 16 -4.89 3.29 -5.68
CA HIS A 16 -5.25 2.13 -6.49
C HIS A 16 -4.50 0.86 -6.06
N LEU A 17 -3.18 0.94 -5.84
CA LEU A 17 -2.36 -0.17 -5.35
C LEU A 17 -2.80 -0.64 -3.96
N LEU A 18 -3.08 0.29 -3.05
CA LEU A 18 -3.61 -0.05 -1.73
C LEU A 18 -4.91 -0.85 -1.84
N ARG A 19 -5.81 -0.46 -2.75
CA ARG A 19 -7.05 -1.20 -2.98
C ARG A 19 -6.82 -2.60 -3.53
N MET A 20 -5.82 -2.81 -4.40
CA MET A 20 -5.46 -4.16 -4.85
C MET A 20 -4.86 -5.02 -3.72
N LEU A 21 -3.96 -4.43 -2.92
CA LEU A 21 -3.28 -5.15 -1.85
C LEU A 21 -4.22 -5.55 -0.70
N ILE A 22 -5.19 -4.71 -0.34
CA ILE A 22 -6.22 -5.02 0.65
C ILE A 22 -7.05 -6.25 0.23
N ASN A 23 -7.26 -6.44 -1.08
CA ASN A 23 -8.01 -7.58 -1.61
C ASN A 23 -7.13 -8.81 -1.88
N THR A 24 -5.85 -8.77 -1.54
CA THR A 24 -4.91 -9.88 -1.80
C THR A 24 -4.82 -10.80 -0.57
N PRO A 25 -5.27 -12.06 -0.64
CA PRO A 25 -5.38 -12.93 0.54
C PRO A 25 -4.04 -13.30 1.20
N GLN A 26 -2.92 -13.07 0.51
CA GLN A 26 -1.58 -13.38 1.03
C GLN A 26 -0.95 -12.22 1.83
N VAL A 27 -1.56 -11.02 1.77
CA VAL A 27 -1.09 -9.81 2.43
C VAL A 27 -1.73 -9.71 3.81
N SER A 28 -0.90 -9.72 4.85
CA SER A 28 -1.36 -9.70 6.25
C SER A 28 -1.28 -8.32 6.89
N ALA A 29 -0.38 -7.46 6.39
CA ALA A 29 -0.22 -6.11 6.87
C ALA A 29 0.27 -5.17 5.77
N ILE A 30 -0.24 -3.93 5.78
CA ILE A 30 0.15 -2.87 4.86
C ILE A 30 0.51 -1.63 5.68
N ALA A 31 1.73 -1.14 5.50
CA ALA A 31 2.15 0.16 6.01
C ALA A 31 2.29 1.14 4.84
N ALA A 32 1.66 2.30 4.94
CA ALA A 32 1.65 3.30 3.87
C ALA A 32 2.14 4.65 4.42
N ARG A 33 3.16 5.23 3.79
CA ARG A 33 3.73 6.53 4.18
C ARG A 33 3.61 7.56 3.07
N ARG A 34 3.10 8.75 3.41
CA ARG A 34 3.17 9.95 2.57
C ARG A 34 4.62 10.42 2.46
N VAL A 35 5.10 10.67 1.24
CA VAL A 35 6.39 11.33 1.02
C VAL A 35 6.10 12.79 0.68
N VAL A 36 6.57 13.69 1.53
CA VAL A 36 6.59 15.14 1.28
C VAL A 36 8.05 15.50 1.07
N ARG A 37 8.36 16.24 0.00
CA ARG A 37 9.69 16.82 -0.19
C ARG A 37 9.83 18.07 0.67
#